data_AF-A0A961UXQ4-F1
#
_entry.id   AF-A0A961UXQ4-F1
#
_cell.length_a   1.000
_cell.length_b   1.000
_cell.length_c   1.000
_cell.angle_alpha   90.00
_cell.angle_beta   90.00
_cell.angle_gamma   90.00
#
_symmetry.space_group_name_H-M   'P 1'
#
loop_
_entity.id
_entity.type
_entity.pdbx_description
1 polymer ?
#
loop_
_entity_poly.entity_id
_entity_poly.type
_entity_poly.pdbx_seq_one_letter_code
_entity_poly.pdbx_strand_id
1 'polypeptide(L)' 'VLGCAGMADLAGDLSRRFGLPVVEGAGAAVKLVEMLATLGLRTSKIGGWASPLPKTWAGPYAGLATPR' A
#
# COMPACT_ATOMS: atom_id res chain seq x y z
N VAL A 1 2.88 11.07 -12.79
CA VAL A 1 2.36 10.01 -11.89
C VAL A 1 0.85 10.17 -11.83
N LEU A 2 0.08 9.09 -11.98
CA LEU A 2 -1.38 9.12 -11.89
C LEU A 2 -1.83 9.07 -10.42
N GLY A 3 -2.75 9.96 -10.04
CA GLY A 3 -3.12 10.18 -8.64
C GLY A 3 -4.41 9.49 -8.16
N CYS A 4 -5.04 8.67 -8.98
CA CYS A 4 -6.29 7.97 -8.65
C CYS A 4 -6.23 6.52 -9.15
N ALA A 5 -6.71 5.58 -8.33
CA ALA A 5 -6.74 4.16 -8.66
C ALA A 5 -7.54 3.86 -9.94
N GLY A 6 -8.61 4.62 -10.22
CA GLY A 6 -9.42 4.47 -11.43
C GLY A 6 -8.73 4.85 -12.74
N MET A 7 -7.48 5.33 -12.68
CA MET A 7 -6.70 5.70 -13.87
C MET A 7 -5.69 4.63 -14.30
N ALA A 8 -5.68 3.43 -13.69
CA ALA A 8 -4.67 2.40 -13.93
C ALA A 8 -4.48 2.07 -15.43
N ASP A 9 -5.57 1.88 -16.17
CA ASP A 9 -5.52 1.51 -17.59
C ASP A 9 -5.04 2.65 -18.50
N LEU A 10 -5.00 3.90 -18.00
CA LEU A 10 -4.57 5.07 -18.78
C LEU A 10 -3.05 5.18 -18.92
N ALA A 11 -2.27 4.49 -18.09
CA ALA A 11 -0.82 4.67 -18.04
C ALA A 11 -0.15 4.39 -19.40
N GLY A 12 -0.52 3.28 -20.04
CA GLY A 12 0.02 2.90 -21.36
C GLY A 12 -0.39 3.87 -22.47
N ASP A 13 -1.65 4.28 -22.50
CA ASP A 13 -2.18 5.21 -23.50
C ASP A 13 -1.54 6.59 -23.39
N LEU A 14 -1.48 7.15 -22.17
CA LEU A 14 -0.88 8.44 -21.92
C LEU A 14 0.64 8.40 -22.19
N SER A 15 1.31 7.30 -21.85
CA SER A 15 2.74 7.16 -22.13
C SER A 15 3.03 7.17 -23.63
N ARG A 16 2.26 6.42 -24.43
CA ARG A 16 2.37 6.46 -25.90
C ARG A 16 2.04 7.83 -26.48
N ARG A 17 0.97 8.46 -25.99
CA ARG A 17 0.49 9.75 -26.49
C ARG A 17 1.51 10.87 -26.28
N PHE A 18 2.18 10.89 -25.13
CA PHE A 18 3.08 11.99 -24.76
C PHE A 18 4.56 11.64 -24.93
N GLY A 19 4.91 10.39 -25.24
CA GLY A 19 6.31 9.95 -25.35
C GLY A 19 7.08 10.01 -24.03
N LEU A 20 6.36 9.99 -22.89
CA LEU A 20 6.92 10.12 -21.55
C LEU A 20 6.51 8.93 -20.68
N PRO A 21 7.33 8.50 -19.72
CA PRO A 21 6.93 7.45 -18.78
C PRO A 21 5.79 7.94 -17.88
N VAL A 22 4.70 7.19 -17.86
CA VAL A 22 3.56 7.43 -16.97
C VAL A 22 3.48 6.27 -15.98
N VAL A 23 3.61 6.59 -14.70
CA VAL A 23 3.51 5.63 -13.59
C VAL A 23 2.12 5.72 -12.97
N GLU A 24 1.42 4.58 -12.88
CA GLU A 24 0.21 4.41 -12.09
C GLU A 24 0.51 3.75 -10.74
N GLY A 25 -0.31 4.02 -9.73
CA GLY A 25 0.01 3.66 -8.34
C GLY A 25 -0.31 2.21 -7.95
N ALA A 26 -1.31 1.57 -8.55
CA ALA A 26 -1.78 0.25 -8.15
C ALA A 26 -0.79 -0.85 -8.55
N GLY A 27 -0.40 -0.93 -9.82
CA GLY A 27 0.60 -1.89 -10.29
C GLY A 27 1.98 -1.59 -9.74
N ALA A 28 2.35 -0.31 -9.59
CA ALA A 28 3.59 0.06 -8.90
C ALA A 28 3.61 -0.43 -7.44
N ALA A 29 2.50 -0.30 -6.70
CA ALA A 29 2.40 -0.81 -5.33
C ALA A 29 2.46 -2.34 -5.27
N VAL A 30 1.82 -3.05 -6.20
CA VAL A 30 1.91 -4.52 -6.30
C VAL A 30 3.37 -4.95 -6.46
N LYS A 31 4.11 -4.33 -7.40
CA LYS A 31 5.52 -4.67 -7.64
C LYS A 31 6.43 -4.33 -6.46
N LEU A 32 6.15 -3.24 -5.74
CA LEU A 32 6.84 -2.91 -4.50
C LEU A 32 6.61 -4.00 -3.43
N VAL A 33 5.37 -4.43 -3.24
CA VAL A 33 5.03 -5.47 -2.25
C VAL A 33 5.64 -6.83 -2.63
N GLU A 34 5.60 -7.22 -3.91
CA GLU A 34 6.26 -8.43 -4.40
C GLU A 34 7.76 -8.43 -4.10
N MET A 35 8.44 -7.30 -4.32
CA MET A 35 9.86 -7.14 -4.01
C MET A 35 10.13 -7.33 -2.52
N LEU A 36 9.37 -6.64 -1.65
CA LEU A 36 9.51 -6.77 -0.21
C LEU A 36 9.30 -8.21 0.26
N ALA A 37 8.26 -8.88 -0.26
CA ALA A 37 7.95 -10.26 0.06
C ALA A 37 9.07 -11.22 -0.38
N THR A 38 9.61 -11.02 -1.58
CA THR A 38 10.72 -11.83 -2.13
C THR A 38 11.99 -11.70 -1.28
N LEU A 39 12.27 -10.50 -0.77
CA LEU A 39 13.41 -10.25 0.11
C LEU A 39 13.16 -10.64 1.58
N GLY A 40 11.97 -11.15 1.92
CA GLY A 40 11.61 -11.46 3.31
C GLY A 40 11.49 -10.24 4.23
N LEU A 41 11.35 -9.04 3.65
CA LEU A 41 11.24 -7.79 4.40
C LEU A 41 9.80 -7.56 4.85
N ARG A 42 9.66 -7.05 6.08
CA ARG A 42 8.36 -6.76 6.72
C ARG A 42 8.42 -5.40 7.39
N THR A 43 7.25 -4.82 7.68
CA THR A 43 7.16 -3.58 8.45
C THR A 43 7.85 -3.76 9.81
N SER A 44 8.83 -2.92 10.11
CA SER A 44 9.46 -2.87 11.43
C SER A 44 8.41 -2.63 12.51
N LYS A 45 8.52 -3.33 13.64
CA LYS A 45 7.67 -3.12 14.83
C LYS A 45 8.35 -2.29 15.91
N ILE A 46 9.44 -1.62 15.56
CA ILE A 46 10.16 -0.68 16.42
C ILE A 46 9.69 0.75 16.08
N GLY A 47 9.40 1.56 17.09
CA GLY A 47 9.02 2.97 16.92
C GLY A 47 7.60 3.16 16.38
N GLY A 48 7.43 4.04 15.39
CA GLY A 48 6.12 4.50 14.92
C GLY A 48 5.20 3.44 14.30
N TRP A 49 5.73 2.27 13.96
CA TRP A 49 4.98 1.14 13.39
C TRP A 49 4.82 -0.04 14.37
N ALA A 50 5.16 0.17 15.66
CA ALA A 50 4.92 -0.79 16.72
C ALA A 50 3.44 -1.20 16.78
N SER A 51 3.18 -2.38 17.36
CA SER A 51 1.81 -2.83 17.57
C SER A 51 1.02 -1.81 18.42
N PRO A 52 -0.28 -1.61 18.16
CA PRO A 52 -1.12 -0.76 18.99
C PRO A 52 -1.05 -1.15 20.49
N LEU A 53 -1.05 -0.15 21.38
CA LEU A 53 -1.08 -0.42 22.82
C LEU A 53 -2.38 -1.12 23.23
N PRO A 54 -2.34 -2.03 24.21
CA PRO A 54 -3.54 -2.68 24.72
C PRO A 54 -4.55 -1.66 25.27
N LYS A 55 -5.75 -1.65 24.68
CA LYS A 55 -6.92 -0.90 25.16
C LYS A 55 -8.20 -1.56 24.69
N THR A 56 -9.31 -1.27 25.35
CA THR A 56 -10.63 -1.72 24.90
C THR A 56 -11.06 -0.92 23.68
N TRP A 57 -11.46 -1.60 22.61
CA TRP A 57 -12.01 -0.99 21.41
C TRP A 57 -13.55 -1.07 21.49
N ALA A 58 -14.24 0.00 21.10
CA ALA A 58 -15.69 0.10 21.19
C ALA A 58 -16.35 0.13 19.80
N GLY A 59 -17.66 -0.14 19.76
CA GLY A 59 -18.47 -0.07 18.56
C GLY A 59 -18.06 -1.10 17.51
N PRO A 60 -18.11 -0.76 16.20
CA PRO A 60 -17.90 -1.73 15.12
C PRO A 60 -16.48 -2.31 15.07
N TYR A 61 -15.54 -1.72 15.81
CA TYR A 61 -14.14 -2.15 15.84
C TYR A 61 -13.79 -3.01 17.06
N ALA A 62 -14.75 -3.35 17.92
CA ALA A 62 -14.49 -4.15 19.12
C ALA A 62 -13.78 -5.49 18.83
N GLY A 63 -14.07 -6.11 17.67
CA GLY A 63 -13.42 -7.35 17.23
C GLY A 63 -12.02 -7.18 16.61
N LEU A 64 -11.53 -5.96 16.43
CA LEU A 64 -10.20 -5.67 15.87
C LEU A 64 -9.15 -5.36 16.93
N ALA A 65 -9.53 -5.42 18.22
CA ALA A 65 -8.58 -5.24 19.30
C ALA A 65 -7.48 -6.30 19.18
N THR A 66 -6.22 -5.87 19.08
CA THR A 66 -5.07 -6.77 19.04
C THR A 66 -5.05 -7.63 20.31
N PRO A 67 -4.97 -8.97 20.19
CA PRO A 67 -4.84 -9.83 21.35
C PRO A 67 -3.56 -9.50 22.12
N ARG A 68 -3.61 -9.70 23.44
CA ARG A 68 -2.46 -9.57 24.33
C ARG A 68 -1.38 -10.60 23.99
#